data_AF-A0AAJ5JM87-F1
#
_entry.id   AF-A0AAJ5JM87-F1
#
_cell.length_a   1.000
_cell.length_b   1.000
_cell.length_c   1.000
_cell.angle_alpha   90.00
_cell.angle_beta   90.00
_cell.angle_gamma   90.00
#
_symmetry.space_group_name_H-M   'P 1'
#
loop_
_entity.id
_entity.type
_entity.pdbx_description
1 polymer ?
#
loop_
_entity_poly.entity_id
_entity_poly.type
_entity_poly.pdbx_seq_one_letter_code
_entity_poly.pdbx_strand_id
1 'polypeptide(L)' 'MDKDKLYVDSKGKIINIEPPKYGEVKLIIQNGRVVRSEITTSEQYK' A
#
# COMPACT_ATOMS: atom_id res chain seq x y z
N MET A 1 1.59 -17.86 7.86
CA MET A 1 2.28 -16.93 6.94
C MET A 1 1.78 -15.56 7.26
N ASP A 2 2.55 -14.81 8.04
CA ASP A 2 2.23 -13.42 8.36
C ASP A 2 2.33 -12.58 7.08
N LYS A 3 1.25 -11.89 6.75
CA LYS A 3 1.23 -10.93 5.63
C LYS A 3 1.90 -9.65 6.11
N ASP A 4 2.80 -9.11 5.32
CA ASP A 4 3.36 -7.77 5.56
C ASP A 4 2.23 -6.75 5.55
N LYS A 5 2.06 -6.01 6.67
CA LYS A 5 1.05 -4.97 6.83
C LYS A 5 1.75 -3.62 6.91
N LEU A 6 1.34 -2.70 6.05
CA LEU A 6 1.82 -1.32 6.11
C LEU A 6 0.82 -0.45 6.87
N TYR A 7 1.28 0.18 7.95
CA TYR A 7 0.51 1.14 8.73
C TYR A 7 1.00 2.55 8.43
N VAL A 8 0.11 3.41 7.93
CA VAL A 8 0.44 4.83 7.70
C VAL A 8 -0.48 5.71 8.53
N ASP A 9 0.10 6.44 9.48
CA ASP A 9 -0.60 7.42 10.31
C ASP A 9 -0.72 8.73 9.55
N SER A 10 -1.93 9.03 9.09
CA SER A 10 -2.28 10.32 8.52
C SER A 10 -3.32 10.99 9.42
N LYS A 11 -2.87 11.75 10.43
CA LYS A 11 -3.71 12.51 11.36
C LYS A 11 -4.97 11.74 11.81
N GLY A 12 -4.78 10.58 12.43
CA GLY A 12 -5.86 9.82 13.07
C GLY A 12 -6.71 8.96 12.13
N LYS A 13 -6.40 8.87 10.84
CA LYS A 13 -6.93 7.83 9.95
C LYS A 13 -5.82 6.86 9.57
N ILE A 14 -5.94 5.63 10.08
CA ILE A 14 -5.13 4.48 9.68
C ILE A 14 -5.66 4.01 8.32
N ILE A 15 -4.82 4.06 7.30
CA ILE A 15 -5.12 3.46 6.00
C ILE A 15 -4.47 2.08 5.98
N ASN A 16 -5.29 1.02 6.01
CA ASN A 16 -4.82 -0.35 5.83
C ASN A 16 -4.72 -0.64 4.33
N ILE A 17 -3.51 -0.90 3.85
CA ILE A 17 -3.27 -1.29 2.46
C ILE A 17 -2.81 -2.74 2.49
N GLU A 18 -3.63 -3.63 1.91
CA GLU A 18 -3.22 -5.02 1.72
C GLU A 18 -2.35 -5.12 0.46
N PRO A 19 -1.09 -5.58 0.57
CA PRO A 19 -0.23 -5.73 -0.59
C PRO A 19 -0.76 -6.85 -1.51
N PRO A 20 -0.67 -6.69 -2.84
CA PRO A 20 -1.01 -7.75 -3.77
C PRO A 20 -0.03 -8.91 -3.65
N LYS A 21 -0.45 -10.11 -4.03
CA LYS A 21 0.42 -11.30 -4.01
C LYS A 21 1.66 -11.14 -4.88
N TYR A 22 1.51 -10.48 -6.03
CA TYR A 22 2.58 -10.07 -6.93
C TYR A 22 2.23 -8.72 -7.54
N GLY A 23 3.21 -7.81 -7.58
CA GLY A 23 3.03 -6.48 -8.13
C GLY A 23 3.66 -5.41 -7.26
N GLU A 24 3.22 -4.17 -7.45
CA GLU A 24 3.79 -2.99 -6.80
C GLU A 24 2.72 -2.21 -6.05
N VAL A 25 3.11 -1.67 -4.89
CA VAL A 25 2.32 -0.69 -4.14
C VAL A 25 3.07 0.64 -4.17
N LYS A 26 2.46 1.65 -4.79
CA LYS A 26 3.00 3.01 -4.84
C LYS A 26 2.20 3.89 -3.89
N LEU A 27 2.91 4.59 -3.00
CA LEU A 27 2.35 5.52 -2.04
C LEU A 27 2.82 6.92 -2.36
N ILE A 28 1.87 7.83 -2.51
CA ILE A 28 2.16 9.25 -2.71
C ILE A 28 1.97 9.94 -1.37
N ILE A 29 3.06 10.43 -0.80
CA ILE A 29 3.09 11.12 0.48
C ILE A 29 3.33 12.61 0.23
N GLN A 30 2.41 13.45 0.72
CA GLN A 30 2.54 14.89 0.66
C GLN A 30 2.30 15.48 2.05
N ASN A 31 3.20 16.35 2.51
CA ASN A 31 3.13 16.97 3.84
C ASN A 31 2.98 15.95 4.99
N GLY A 32 3.68 14.82 4.90
CA GLY A 32 3.64 13.74 5.90
C GLY A 32 2.34 12.93 5.92
N ARG A 33 1.47 13.06 4.91
CA ARG A 33 0.24 12.26 4.78
C ARG A 33 0.19 11.52 3.45
N VAL A 34 -0.37 10.32 3.46
CA VAL A 34 -0.70 9.59 2.23
C VAL A 34 -1.88 10.29 1.58
N VAL A 35 -1.65 10.82 0.37
CA VAL A 35 -2.70 11.44 -0.44
C VAL A 35 -3.25 10.48 -1.49
N ARG A 36 -2.49 9.44 -1.84
CA ARG A 36 -2.91 8.42 -2.81
C ARG A 36 -2.14 7.12 -2.61
N SER A 37 -2.83 6.01 -2.80
CA SER A 37 -2.22 4.69 -2.99
C SER A 37 -2.60 4.14 -4.36
N GLU A 38 -1.63 3.56 -5.05
CA GLU A 38 -1.84 2.85 -6.32
C GLU A 38 -1.31 1.42 -6.15
N ILE A 39 -2.14 0.44 -6.52
CA ILE A 39 -1.77 -0.97 -6.50
C ILE A 39 -1.73 -1.44 -7.95
N THR A 40 -0.55 -1.84 -8.40
CA THR A 40 -0.37 -2.45 -9.71
C THR A 40 -0.18 -3.94 -9.50
N THR A 41 -1.16 -4.75 -9.91
CA THR A 41 -1.06 -6.21 -9.85
C THR A 41 -0.31 -6.70 -11.08
N SER A 42 0.73 -7.51 -10.88
CA SER A 42 1.39 -8.24 -11.97
C SER A 42 0.91 -9.67 -11.98
N GLU A 43 0.43 -10.17 -13.11
CA GLU A 43 0.19 -11.60 -13.26
C GLU A 43 1.55 -12.31 -13.35
N GLN A 44 1.76 -13.34 -12.52
CA GLN A 44 2.83 -14.29 -12.77
C GLN A 44 2.51 -14.95 -14.12
N TYR A 45 3.31 -14.67 -15.15
CA TYR A 45 3.35 -15.52 -16.33
C TYR A 45 3.67 -16.94 -15.84
N LYS A 46 2.70 -17.84 -16.05
CA LYS A 46 2.79 -19.26 -15.73
C LYS A 46 3.36 -20.04 -16.90
#